data_AF-A0A3M2ENF8-F1
#
_entry.id   AF-A0A3M2ENF8-F1
#
_cell.length_a   1.000
_cell.length_b   1.000
_cell.length_c   1.000
_cell.angle_alpha   90.00
_cell.angle_beta   90.00
_cell.angle_gamma   90.00
#
_symmetry.space_group_name_H-M   'P 1'
#
loop_
_entity.id
_entity.type
_entity.pdbx_description
1 polymer ?
#
loop_
_entity_poly.entity_id
_entity_poly.type
_entity_poly.pdbx_seq_one_letter_code
_entity_poly.pdbx_strand_id
1 'polypeptide(L)' 'MLGTITIGSCVSVQGEIVARLPNGRLSVRVGKRVFTGRAVGPAEPVCAVEEGAVQLHRVA' A
#
# COMPACT_ATOMS: atom_id res chain seq x y z
N MET A 1 -7.03 6.16 -5.27
CA MET A 1 -5.78 6.46 -6.02
C MET A 1 -5.06 5.16 -6.31
N LEU A 2 -4.61 4.94 -7.55
CA LEU A 2 -3.90 3.71 -7.91
C LEU A 2 -2.43 3.82 -7.52
N GLY A 3 -1.91 2.79 -6.85
CA GLY A 3 -0.52 2.66 -6.46
C GLY A 3 0.10 1.40 -7.02
N THR A 4 1.39 1.46 -7.30
CA THR A 4 2.18 0.32 -7.77
C THR A 4 3.11 -0.13 -6.67
N ILE A 5 3.10 -1.42 -6.36
CA ILE A 5 4.01 -2.05 -5.41
C ILE A 5 4.85 -3.10 -6.10
N THR A 6 6.09 -3.29 -5.66
CA THR A 6 6.86 -4.48 -6.00
C THR A 6 6.62 -5.55 -4.95
N ILE A 7 6.33 -6.76 -5.42
CA ILE A 7 6.22 -7.98 -4.62
C ILE A 7 7.37 -8.90 -5.05
N GLY A 8 8.34 -9.11 -4.16
CA GLY A 8 9.54 -9.89 -4.48
C GLY A 8 10.53 -9.13 -5.35
N SER A 9 11.34 -9.86 -6.11
CA SER A 9 12.46 -9.32 -6.89
C SER A 9 12.07 -8.78 -8.27
N CYS A 10 11.00 -9.29 -8.88
CA CYS A 10 10.70 -9.02 -10.30
C CYS A 10 9.23 -8.73 -10.62
N VAL A 11 8.32 -8.71 -9.63
CA VAL A 11 6.88 -8.57 -9.90
C VAL A 11 6.37 -7.24 -9.40
N SER A 12 5.81 -6.45 -10.29
CA SER A 12 5.11 -5.19 -9.99
C SER A 12 3.61 -5.41 -10.04
N VAL A 13 2.89 -4.91 -9.05
CA VAL A 13 1.44 -5.04 -8.93
C VAL A 13 0.82 -3.67 -8.74
N GLN A 14 -0.11 -3.30 -9.61
CA GLN A 14 -0.86 -2.05 -9.53
C GLN A 14 -2.24 -2.32 -8.93
N GLY A 15 -2.65 -1.49 -7.98
CA GLY A 15 -3.94 -1.63 -7.30
C GLY A 15 -4.38 -0.37 -6.57
N GLU A 16 -5.53 -0.45 -5.91
CA GLU A 16 -6.02 0.65 -5.08
C GLU A 16 -5.20 0.72 -3.78
N ILE A 17 -4.65 1.89 -3.46
CA ILE A 17 -3.93 2.09 -2.21
C ILE A 17 -4.93 2.02 -1.05
N VAL A 18 -4.75 1.03 -0.18
CA VAL A 18 -5.57 0.84 1.02
C VAL A 18 -4.85 1.36 2.26
N ALA A 19 -3.52 1.22 2.32
CA ALA A 19 -2.72 1.66 3.47
C ALA A 19 -1.31 2.10 3.04
N ARG A 20 -0.77 3.08 3.75
CA ARG A 20 0.65 3.44 3.74
C ARG A 20 1.24 3.00 5.07
N LEU A 21 2.30 2.19 5.04
CA LEU A 21 2.95 1.68 6.25
C LEU A 21 4.17 2.54 6.59
N PRO A 22 4.51 2.66 7.88
CA PRO A 22 5.59 3.53 8.36
C PRO A 22 7.00 3.09 7.92
N ASN A 23 7.15 1.87 7.42
CA ASN A 23 8.41 1.31 6.90
C ASN A 23 8.62 1.60 5.40
N GLY A 24 7.89 2.55 4.82
CA GLY A 24 7.95 2.85 3.39
C GLY A 24 7.33 1.77 2.51
N ARG A 25 6.51 0.89 3.10
CA ARG A 25 5.71 -0.09 2.37
C ARG A 25 4.31 0.46 2.09
N LEU A 26 3.69 -0.07 1.06
CA LEU A 26 2.36 0.29 0.61
C LEU A 26 1.53 -0.98 0.55
N SER A 27 0.30 -0.92 1.05
CA SER A 27 -0.69 -1.97 0.82
C SER A 27 -1.65 -1.54 -0.27
N VAL A 28 -1.75 -2.36 -1.32
CA VAL A 28 -2.69 -2.16 -2.43
C VAL A 28 -3.68 -3.31 -2.51
N ARG A 29 -4.94 -3.00 -2.78
CA ARG A 29 -5.99 -3.98 -3.05
C ARG A 29 -6.07 -4.24 -4.55
N VAL A 30 -6.01 -5.50 -4.92
CA VAL A 30 -6.22 -5.98 -6.29
C VAL A 30 -7.35 -7.00 -6.26
N GLY A 31 -8.50 -6.60 -6.79
CA GLY A 31 -9.74 -7.36 -6.69
C GLY A 31 -10.12 -7.60 -5.23
N LYS A 32 -10.09 -8.87 -4.79
CA LYS A 32 -10.47 -9.30 -3.43
C LYS A 32 -9.28 -9.50 -2.48
N ARG A 33 -8.05 -9.27 -2.94
CA ARG A 33 -6.83 -9.53 -2.16
C ARG A 33 -6.10 -8.22 -1.89
N VAL A 34 -5.51 -8.11 -0.71
CA VAL A 34 -4.63 -7.00 -0.33
C VAL A 34 -3.20 -7.50 -0.37
N PHE A 35 -2.32 -6.75 -1.02
CA PHE A 35 -0.91 -7.06 -1.19
C PHE A 35 -0.07 -5.93 -0.59
N THR A 36 0.99 -6.28 0.14
CA THR A 36 1.87 -5.29 0.80
C THR A 36 3.29 -5.41 0.26
N GLY A 37 3.78 -4.34 -0.37
CA GLY A 37 5.08 -4.31 -1.03
C GLY A 37 5.78 -2.98 -0.88
N ARG A 38 6.93 -2.83 -1.53
CA ARG A 38 7.64 -1.56 -1.58
C ARG A 38 7.04 -0.72 -2.71
N ALA A 39 6.81 0.57 -2.48
CA ALA A 39 6.29 1.44 -3.53
C ALA A 39 7.29 1.55 -4.69
N VAL A 40 6.79 1.50 -5.92
CA VAL A 40 7.61 1.63 -7.15
C VAL A 40 7.47 3.06 -7.65
N GLY A 41 8.37 3.93 -7.21
CA GLY A 41 8.39 5.35 -7.57
C GLY A 41 9.18 6.17 -6.56
N PRO A 42 9.49 7.44 -6.85
CA PRO A 42 10.12 8.35 -5.90
C PRO A 42 9.14 8.57 -4.74
N ALA A 43 9.28 7.73 -3.72
CA ALA A 43 8.75 7.98 -2.41
C ALA A 43 9.57 9.13 -1.82
N GLU A 44 9.19 10.36 -2.10
CA GLU A 44 9.57 11.45 -1.21
C GLU A 44 8.82 11.28 0.12
N PRO A 45 9.44 11.71 1.21
CA PRO A 45 10.55 11.06 1.87
C PRO A 45 10.05 10.15 3.01
N VAL A 46 10.99 9.42 3.59
CA VAL A 46 10.91 8.73 4.87
C VAL A 46 10.38 9.62 6.03
N CYS A 47 9.81 9.01 7.09
CA CYS A 47 9.50 9.59 8.42
C CYS A 47 8.07 10.11 8.75
N ALA A 48 7.05 9.96 7.89
CA ALA A 48 5.66 10.23 8.30
C ALA A 48 4.98 8.98 8.89
N VAL A 49 5.15 8.76 10.19
CA VAL A 49 4.21 7.98 11.01
C VAL A 49 2.94 8.81 11.16
N GLU A 50 1.99 8.66 10.24
CA GLU A 50 0.65 9.22 10.39
C GLU A 50 -0.33 8.05 10.40
N GLU A 51 -0.77 7.78 11.62
CA GLU A 51 -1.84 6.86 12.01
C GLU A 51 -3.14 7.21 11.26
N GLY A 52 -3.85 6.18 10.79
CA GLY A 52 -5.27 6.29 10.49
C GLY A 52 -5.66 5.95 9.04
N ALA A 53 -6.74 5.16 8.96
CA ALA A 53 -7.56 4.90 7.78
C ALA A 53 -7.09 3.79 6.81
N VAL A 54 -7.04 2.54 7.30
CA VAL A 54 -7.77 1.48 6.56
C VAL A 54 -9.17 1.46 7.14
N GLN A 55 -10.09 2.18 6.51
CA GLN A 55 -11.52 2.20 6.83
C GLN A 55 -12.09 0.78 6.64
N LEU A 56 -12.00 -0.07 7.67
CA LEU A 56 -12.70 -1.36 7.67
C LEU A 56 -14.11 -1.11 8.19
N HIS A 57 -15.05 -1.14 7.25
CA HIS A 57 -16.48 -1.21 7.46
C HIS A 57 -16.82 -2.22 8.57
N ARG A 58 -17.15 -1.73 9.77
CA ARG A 58 -17.82 -2.53 10.80
C ARG A 58 -19.24 -2.79 10.29
N VAL A 59 -19.48 -4.02 9.83
CA VAL A 59 -20.82 -4.61 9.69
C VAL A 59 -21.02 -5.52 10.89
N ALA A 60 -21.78 -5.00 11.87
CA ALA A 60 -22.61 -5.68 12.88
C ALA A 60 -22.80 -4.74 14.07
#